data_AF-A0A3C0CVA9-F1
#
_entry.id   AF-A0A3C0CVA9-F1
#
_cell.length_a   1.000
_cell.length_b   1.000
_cell.length_c   1.000
_cell.angle_alpha   90.00
_cell.angle_beta   90.00
_cell.angle_gamma   90.00
#
_symmetry.space_group_name_H-M   'P 1'
#
loop_
_entity.id
_entity.type
_entity.pdbx_description
1 polymer ?
#
loop_
_entity_poly.entity_id
_entity_poly.type
_entity_poly.pdbx_seq_one_letter_code
_entity_poly.pdbx_strand_id
1 'polypeptide(L)'
;MSLLLLVIAFVLSGFVAIASKTLVEWNLGQYRDIYLLSFYTAPLILGACAMFLRGERSSVSDAKVGLLMGIAGASASLCMLLALASLPGIVAFPVKNLGNLVLTGMISILAWRERLSKTQWAGIILSLAAICLIY
;
A
#
# COMPACT_ATOMS: atom_id res chain seq x y z
N MET A 1 16.33 -9.57 -15.57
CA MET A 1 15.21 -8.61 -15.75
C MET A 1 14.37 -8.41 -14.49
N SER A 2 14.19 -9.39 -13.61
CA SER A 2 13.39 -9.25 -12.38
C SER A 2 13.96 -8.29 -11.32
N LEU A 3 15.28 -8.23 -11.15
CA LEU A 3 15.91 -7.42 -10.10
C LEU A 3 15.80 -5.90 -10.35
N LEU A 4 15.91 -5.47 -11.62
CA LEU A 4 15.74 -4.06 -11.99
C LEU A 4 14.32 -3.56 -11.72
N LEU A 5 13.30 -4.38 -12.02
CA LEU A 5 11.90 -4.04 -11.74
C LEU A 5 11.63 -3.89 -10.24
N LEU A 6 12.25 -4.73 -9.40
CA LEU A 6 12.17 -4.62 -7.94
C LEU A 6 12.80 -3.32 -7.44
N VAL A 7 13.97 -2.94 -7.98
CA VAL A 7 14.63 -1.68 -7.62
C VAL A 7 13.77 -0.48 -8.02
N ILE A 8 13.20 -0.49 -9.23
CA ILE A 8 12.28 0.57 -9.69
C ILE A 8 11.05 0.66 -8.78
N ALA A 9 10.40 -0.48 -8.49
CA ALA A 9 9.24 -0.51 -7.61
C ALA A 9 9.55 -0.02 -6.20
N PHE A 10 10.71 -0.37 -5.66
CA PHE A 10 11.19 0.12 -4.37
C PHE A 10 11.36 1.64 -4.37
N VAL A 11 12.05 2.20 -5.37
CA VAL A 11 12.28 3.64 -5.48
C VAL A 11 10.96 4.40 -5.63
N LEU A 12 10.07 3.95 -6.51
CA LEU A 12 8.75 4.56 -6.70
C LEU A 12 7.90 4.49 -5.44
N SER A 13 7.92 3.37 -4.71
CA SER A 13 7.20 3.23 -3.43
C SER A 13 7.75 4.20 -2.37
N GLY A 14 9.08 4.42 -2.36
CA GLY A 14 9.73 5.42 -1.53
C GLY A 14 9.25 6.84 -1.84
N PHE A 15 9.15 7.20 -3.13
CA PHE A 15 8.61 8.49 -3.56
C PHE A 15 7.16 8.70 -3.10
N VAL A 16 6.32 7.68 -3.20
CA VAL A 16 4.93 7.74 -2.69
C VAL A 16 4.90 8.00 -1.18
N ALA A 17 5.75 7.33 -0.42
CA ALA A 17 5.85 7.53 1.03
C ALA A 17 6.31 8.94 1.40
N ILE A 18 7.32 9.47 0.69
CA ILE A 18 7.80 10.84 0.88
C ILE A 18 6.68 11.83 0.56
N ALA A 19 5.99 11.68 -0.59
CA ALA A 19 4.90 12.55 -1.00
C ALA A 19 3.74 12.57 0.03
N SER A 20 3.37 11.40 0.55
CA SER A 20 2.36 11.28 1.61
C SER A 20 2.80 11.98 2.90
N LYS A 21 4.08 11.85 3.28
CA LYS A 21 4.62 12.52 4.46
C LYS A 21 4.69 14.03 4.29
N THR A 22 5.18 14.53 3.15
CA THR A 22 5.26 15.97 2.87
C THR A 22 3.89 16.64 2.85
N LEU A 23 2.86 15.94 2.36
CA LEU A 23 1.49 16.46 2.35
C LEU A 23 0.98 16.75 3.78
N VAL A 24 1.32 15.88 4.72
CA VAL A 24 0.94 16.05 6.12
C VAL A 24 1.84 17.06 6.84
N GLU A 25 3.17 16.94 6.67
CA GLU A 25 4.15 17.79 7.36
C GLU A 25 4.02 19.27 6.98
N TRP A 26 3.74 19.57 5.71
CA TRP A 26 3.54 20.94 5.23
C TRP A 26 2.10 21.44 5.46
N ASN A 27 1.31 20.70 6.25
CA ASN A 27 -0.07 21.02 6.59
C ASN A 27 -0.97 21.25 5.35
N LEU A 28 -0.68 20.52 4.26
CA LEU A 28 -1.43 20.57 3.00
C LEU A 28 -2.66 19.66 3.04
N GLY A 29 -3.27 19.49 4.21
CA GLY A 29 -4.44 18.63 4.42
C GLY A 29 -5.63 19.03 3.53
N GLN A 30 -5.74 20.30 3.15
CA GLN A 30 -6.72 20.79 2.17
C GLN A 30 -6.58 20.17 0.77
N TYR A 31 -5.37 19.72 0.41
CA TYR A 31 -5.10 19.06 -0.89
C TYR A 31 -5.18 17.53 -0.79
N ARG A 32 -5.53 16.97 0.36
CA ARG A 32 -5.63 15.51 0.56
C ARG A 32 -6.54 14.84 -0.46
N ASP A 33 -7.70 15.43 -0.69
CA ASP A 33 -8.71 14.84 -1.57
C ASP A 33 -8.25 14.90 -3.04
N ILE A 34 -7.61 16.01 -3.43
CA ILE A 34 -7.01 16.18 -4.77
C ILE A 34 -5.82 15.22 -4.96
N TYR A 35 -5.01 15.00 -3.92
CA TYR A 35 -3.90 14.05 -3.93
C TYR A 35 -4.40 12.61 -4.16
N LEU A 36 -5.41 12.18 -3.39
CA LEU A 36 -5.99 10.85 -3.55
C LEU A 36 -6.66 10.69 -4.92
N LEU A 37 -7.41 11.69 -5.37
CA LEU A 37 -8.03 11.68 -6.68
C LEU A 37 -6.97 11.51 -7.78
N SER A 38 -5.91 12.30 -7.73
CA SER A 38 -4.79 12.19 -8.70
C SER A 38 -4.13 10.81 -8.67
N PHE A 39 -3.90 10.26 -7.47
CA PHE A 39 -3.25 8.96 -7.29
C PHE A 39 -4.06 7.78 -7.82
N TYR A 40 -5.40 7.82 -7.73
CA TYR A 40 -6.27 6.76 -8.24
C TYR A 40 -6.75 6.98 -9.67
N THR A 41 -6.86 8.23 -10.12
CA THR A 41 -7.25 8.56 -11.51
C THR A 41 -6.13 8.25 -12.50
N ALA A 42 -4.85 8.46 -12.14
CA ALA A 42 -3.75 8.18 -13.07
C ALA A 42 -3.67 6.68 -13.48
N PRO A 43 -3.70 5.69 -12.56
CA PRO A 43 -3.78 4.28 -12.91
C PRO A 43 -5.07 3.92 -13.66
N LEU A 44 -6.19 4.58 -13.36
CA LEU A 44 -7.46 4.36 -14.07
C LEU A 44 -7.34 4.73 -15.55
N ILE A 45 -6.76 5.89 -15.85
CA ILE A 45 -6.54 6.34 -17.25
C ILE A 45 -5.55 5.42 -17.95
N LEU A 46 -4.42 5.09 -17.30
CA LEU A 46 -3.41 4.20 -17.88
C LEU A 46 -3.98 2.80 -18.15
N GLY A 47 -4.77 2.27 -17.21
CA GLY A 47 -5.48 1.00 -17.38
C GLY A 47 -6.46 1.05 -18.54
N ALA A 48 -7.31 2.07 -18.61
CA ALA A 48 -8.27 2.25 -19.70
C ALA A 48 -7.58 2.38 -21.08
N CYS A 49 -6.51 3.17 -21.17
CA CYS A 49 -5.70 3.28 -22.38
C CYS A 49 -5.07 1.94 -22.77
N ALA A 50 -4.50 1.20 -21.82
CA ALA A 50 -3.90 -0.10 -22.09
C ALA A 50 -4.94 -1.12 -22.58
N MET A 51 -6.13 -1.15 -21.99
CA MET A 51 -7.24 -2.01 -22.44
C MET A 51 -7.68 -1.65 -23.86
N PHE A 52 -7.82 -0.35 -24.15
CA PHE A 52 -8.19 0.12 -25.48
C PHE A 52 -7.15 -0.25 -26.54
N LEU A 53 -5.86 -0.08 -26.24
CA LEU A 53 -4.75 -0.42 -27.15
C LEU A 53 -4.61 -1.92 -27.38
N ARG A 54 -4.96 -2.76 -26.39
CA ARG A 54 -4.85 -4.22 -26.47
C ARG A 54 -6.13 -4.90 -26.99
N GLY A 55 -7.23 -4.16 -27.13
CA GLY A 55 -8.52 -4.71 -27.52
C GLY A 55 -9.10 -5.72 -26.51
N GLU A 56 -8.61 -5.71 -25.27
CA GLU A 56 -9.03 -6.64 -24.23
C GLU A 56 -10.42 -6.22 -23.70
N ARG A 57 -11.34 -7.19 -23.58
CA ARG A 57 -12.65 -6.95 -22.98
C ARG A 57 -12.60 -7.25 -21.49
N SER A 58 -12.92 -6.27 -20.66
CA SER A 58 -13.12 -6.50 -19.23
C SER A 58 -14.36 -7.36 -19.01
N SER A 59 -14.25 -8.42 -18.21
CA SER A 59 -15.43 -9.06 -17.65
C SER A 59 -16.05 -8.16 -16.59
N VAL A 60 -17.36 -8.30 -16.36
CA VAL A 60 -18.05 -7.68 -15.21
C VAL A 60 -17.45 -8.16 -13.89
N SER A 61 -16.91 -9.39 -13.86
CA SER A 61 -16.18 -9.92 -12.70
C SER A 61 -14.91 -9.12 -12.43
N ASP A 62 -14.13 -8.82 -13.46
CA ASP A 62 -12.88 -8.06 -13.35
C ASP A 62 -13.15 -6.63 -12.88
N ALA A 63 -14.22 -6.02 -13.39
CA ALA A 63 -14.66 -4.70 -12.96
C ALA A 63 -15.07 -4.69 -11.48
N LYS A 64 -15.79 -5.71 -11.00
CA LYS A 64 -16.17 -5.82 -9.58
C LYS A 64 -14.94 -6.00 -8.67
N VAL A 65 -14.01 -6.86 -9.05
CA VAL A 65 -12.77 -7.08 -8.28
C VAL A 65 -11.93 -5.81 -8.28
N GLY A 66 -11.75 -5.16 -9.44
CA GLY A 66 -11.04 -3.89 -9.55
C GLY A 66 -11.65 -2.78 -8.70
N LEU A 67 -12.99 -2.67 -8.67
CA LEU A 67 -13.69 -1.71 -7.83
C LEU A 67 -13.48 -2.00 -6.34
N LEU A 68 -13.59 -3.26 -5.91
CA LEU A 68 -13.32 -3.66 -4.53
C LEU A 68 -11.88 -3.35 -4.11
N MET A 69 -10.91 -3.67 -4.96
CA MET A 69 -9.49 -3.37 -4.71
C MET A 69 -9.24 -1.86 -4.67
N GLY A 70 -9.90 -1.08 -5.54
CA GLY A 70 -9.80 0.38 -5.57
C GLY A 70 -10.36 1.01 -4.30
N ILE A 71 -11.56 0.61 -3.87
CA ILE A 71 -12.18 1.08 -2.63
C ILE A 71 -11.31 0.72 -1.42
N ALA A 72 -10.92 -0.56 -1.29
CA ALA A 72 -10.07 -1.02 -0.19
C ALA A 72 -8.73 -0.27 -0.16
N GLY A 73 -8.11 -0.07 -1.34
CA GLY A 73 -6.89 0.70 -1.48
C GLY A 73 -7.06 2.16 -1.03
N ALA A 74 -8.11 2.83 -1.50
CA ALA A 74 -8.37 4.23 -1.18
C ALA A 74 -8.65 4.42 0.32
N SER A 75 -9.43 3.51 0.93
CA SER A 75 -9.65 3.48 2.37
C SER A 75 -8.35 3.28 3.14
N ALA A 76 -7.49 2.34 2.71
CA ALA A 76 -6.18 2.12 3.33
C ALA A 76 -5.28 3.35 3.23
N SER A 77 -5.25 4.02 2.07
CA SER A 77 -4.50 5.26 1.85
C SER A 77 -5.02 6.41 2.72
N LEU A 78 -6.34 6.55 2.85
CA LEU A 78 -6.97 7.53 3.75
C LEU A 78 -6.59 7.28 5.21
N CYS A 79 -6.72 6.05 5.68
CA CYS A 79 -6.32 5.67 7.05
C CYS A 79 -4.84 5.97 7.29
N MET A 80 -3.98 5.74 6.30
CA MET A 80 -2.56 6.04 6.40
C MET A 80 -2.29 7.54 6.53
N LEU A 81 -2.97 8.38 5.73
CA LEU A 81 -2.84 9.83 5.82
C LEU A 81 -3.36 10.37 7.16
N LEU A 82 -4.46 9.81 7.67
CA LEU A 82 -4.98 10.14 9.01
C LEU A 82 -3.99 9.72 10.11
N ALA A 83 -3.40 8.52 10.00
CA ALA A 83 -2.40 8.05 10.93
C ALA A 83 -1.17 8.97 10.94
N LEU A 84 -0.69 9.40 9.77
CA LEU A 84 0.43 10.35 9.69
C LEU A 84 0.09 11.73 10.27
N ALA A 85 -1.17 12.16 10.22
CA ALA A 85 -1.58 13.43 10.81
C ALA A 85 -1.57 13.41 12.35
N SER A 86 -1.65 12.23 12.98
CA SER A 86 -1.67 12.08 14.44
C SER A 86 -0.41 11.41 15.01
N LEU A 87 0.35 10.69 14.19
CA LEU A 87 1.52 9.91 14.61
C LEU A 87 2.77 10.31 13.81
N PRO A 88 3.95 10.30 14.44
CA PRO A 88 5.20 10.47 13.73
C PRO A 88 5.36 9.41 12.62
N GLY A 89 5.82 9.84 11.44
CA GLY A 89 6.05 8.92 10.32
C GLY A 89 7.01 7.76 10.66
N ILE A 90 7.94 7.96 11.60
CA ILE A 90 8.85 6.91 12.08
C ILE A 90 8.14 5.74 12.77
N VAL A 91 6.92 5.95 13.29
CA VAL A 91 6.08 4.90 13.88
C VAL A 91 5.02 4.42 12.88
N ALA A 92 4.37 5.35 12.18
CA ALA A 92 3.25 5.04 11.29
C ALA A 92 3.65 4.11 10.13
N PHE A 93 4.79 4.36 9.46
CA PHE A 93 5.23 3.52 8.33
C PHE A 93 5.61 2.09 8.76
N PRO A 94 6.44 1.87 9.81
CA PRO A 94 6.75 0.51 10.28
C PRO A 94 5.51 -0.25 10.75
N VAL A 95 4.61 0.39 11.51
CA VAL A 95 3.37 -0.24 11.98
C VAL A 95 2.49 -0.66 10.80
N LYS A 96 2.30 0.23 9.81
CA LYS A 96 1.51 -0.08 8.60
C LYS A 96 2.12 -1.23 7.80
N ASN A 97 3.44 -1.21 7.56
CA ASN A 97 4.12 -2.24 6.78
C ASN A 97 4.12 -3.59 7.49
N LEU A 98 4.33 -3.60 8.81
CA LEU A 98 4.27 -4.81 9.63
C LEU A 98 2.84 -5.35 9.70
N GLY A 99 1.87 -4.49 9.94
CA GLY A 99 0.45 -4.88 9.95
C GLY A 99 0.05 -5.51 8.62
N ASN A 100 0.45 -4.92 7.49
CA ASN A 100 0.21 -5.48 6.18
C ASN A 100 0.87 -6.87 6.00
N LEU A 101 2.13 -7.03 6.42
CA LEU A 101 2.86 -8.30 6.35
C LEU A 101 2.18 -9.38 7.19
N VAL A 102 1.82 -9.07 8.44
CA VAL A 102 1.17 -10.01 9.37
C VAL A 102 -0.20 -10.41 8.86
N LEU A 103 -1.04 -9.44 8.48
CA LEU A 103 -2.40 -9.70 7.98
C LEU A 103 -2.37 -10.50 6.69
N THR A 104 -1.49 -10.13 5.75
CA THR A 104 -1.34 -10.87 4.49
C THR A 104 -0.82 -12.28 4.76
N GLY A 105 0.15 -12.45 5.66
CA GLY A 105 0.64 -13.77 6.07
C GLY A 105 -0.45 -14.63 6.71
N MET A 106 -1.28 -14.05 7.59
CA MET A 106 -2.41 -14.75 8.20
C MET A 106 -3.47 -15.17 7.17
N ILE A 107 -3.80 -14.29 6.23
CA ILE A 107 -4.73 -14.60 5.14
C ILE A 107 -4.14 -15.70 4.25
N SER A 108 -2.85 -15.64 3.91
CA SER A 108 -2.17 -16.70 3.15
C SER A 108 -2.21 -18.05 3.87
N ILE A 109 -1.97 -18.08 5.19
CA ILE A 109 -2.13 -19.31 5.97
C ILE A 109 -3.58 -19.80 5.93
N LEU A 110 -4.57 -18.93 6.09
CA LEU A 110 -5.96 -19.35 6.20
C LEU A 110 -6.56 -19.80 4.86
N ALA A 111 -6.30 -19.03 3.79
CA ALA A 111 -6.86 -19.27 2.46
C ALA A 111 -6.05 -20.30 1.66
N TRP A 112 -4.71 -20.30 1.78
CA TRP A 112 -3.83 -21.20 1.01
C TRP A 112 -3.16 -22.29 1.86
N ARG A 113 -3.35 -22.31 3.19
CA ARG A 113 -2.70 -23.27 4.11
C ARG A 113 -1.18 -23.29 4.01
N GLU A 114 -0.58 -22.16 3.61
CA GLU A 114 0.87 -22.01 3.58
C GLU A 114 1.44 -22.04 5.00
N ARG A 115 2.60 -22.68 5.16
CA ARG A 115 3.32 -22.70 6.45
C ARG A 115 4.38 -21.61 6.44
N LEU A 116 4.22 -20.60 7.29
CA LEU A 116 5.26 -19.62 7.51
C LEU A 116 6.49 -20.27 8.16
N SER A 117 7.67 -19.99 7.62
CA SER A 117 8.95 -20.45 8.16
C SER A 117 9.21 -19.84 9.54
N LYS A 118 9.98 -20.56 10.38
CA LYS A 118 10.47 -20.05 11.68
C LYS A 118 11.23 -18.72 11.53
N THR A 119 11.91 -18.51 10.41
CA THR A 119 12.61 -17.25 10.10
C THR A 119 11.66 -16.09 9.83
N GLN A 120 10.51 -16.33 9.20
CA GLN A 120 9.48 -15.30 8.97
C GLN A 120 8.83 -14.88 10.29
N TRP A 121 8.52 -15.84 11.16
CA TRP A 121 8.03 -15.57 12.51
C TRP A 121 9.04 -14.77 13.35
N ALA A 122 10.32 -15.13 13.29
CA ALA A 122 11.37 -14.38 13.98
C ALA A 122 11.45 -12.93 13.48
N GLY A 123 11.33 -12.70 12.16
CA GLY A 123 11.31 -11.35 11.58
C GLY A 123 10.12 -10.51 12.04
N ILE A 124 8.93 -11.12 12.12
CA ILE A 124 7.72 -10.47 12.64
C ILE A 124 7.91 -10.06 14.11
N ILE A 125 8.33 -11.00 14.96
CA ILE A 125 8.54 -10.76 16.40
C ILE A 125 9.59 -9.68 16.62
N LEU A 126 10.71 -9.74 15.89
CA LEU A 126 11.78 -8.75 15.99
C LEU A 126 11.31 -7.36 15.57
N SER A 127 10.50 -7.28 14.53
CA SER A 127 9.95 -6.00 14.05
C SER A 127 8.92 -5.42 15.01
N LEU A 128 8.09 -6.27 15.66
CA LEU A 128 7.21 -5.85 16.76
C LEU A 128 8.03 -5.31 17.94
N ALA A 129 9.10 -6.01 18.34
CA ALA A 129 9.98 -5.56 19.41
C ALA A 129 10.65 -4.22 19.09
N ALA A 130 11.06 -4.00 17.83
CA ALA A 130 11.62 -2.73 17.39
C ALA A 130 10.60 -1.59 17.47
N ILE A 131 9.34 -1.82 17.09
CA ILE A 131 8.28 -0.82 17.24
C ILE A 131 8.04 -0.48 18.72
N CYS A 132 8.02 -1.50 19.60
CA CYS A 132 7.89 -1.28 21.05
C CYS A 132 9.07 -0.51 21.65
N LEU A 133 10.27 -0.58 21.06
CA LEU A 133 11.44 0.18 21.53
C LEU A 133 11.43 1.63 21.07
N ILE A 134 10.79 1.93 19.93
CA ILE A 134 10.66 3.30 19.39
C ILE A 134 9.63 4.11 20.21
N TYR A 135 8.69 3.44 20.87
CA TYR A 135 7.70 4.03 21.75
C TYR A 135 8.24 4.19 23.17
#